data_AF-A0A1W9MBE2-F1
#
_entry.id   AF-A0A1W9MBE2-F1
#
_cell.length_a   1.000
_cell.length_b   1.000
_cell.length_c   1.000
_cell.angle_alpha   90.00
_cell.angle_beta   90.00
_cell.angle_gamma   90.00
#
_symmetry.space_group_name_H-M   'P 1'
#
loop_
_entity.id
_entity.type
_entity.pdbx_description
1 polymer ?
#
loop_
_entity_poly.entity_id
_entity_poly.type
_entity_poly.pdbx_seq_one_letter_code
_entity_poly.pdbx_strand_id
1 'polypeptide(L)'
;MPGLLTLAVTVISATLMLIALILDQLGLVSNPYFAILGYMILPTIMVLGMIALPLVGLLCRRGWFKQCRSGERLYIDLGNSRHRRFALAFIALSVFLVGLLLTIAYEGYHFTDSSYFCGMVCHRVMEPEYTAAQRSAHAKVSCVSCHIGSGAQWFVRAKISGLRQVKAMFTNDYSRPIPAPVEHLRPARDTCETCHWPEKFHGKKVKTFIRYSNANQSSPEKQDIALHIGGRNPRTDAFEGIHWHVSNEVKVEYQSLNSTRTKIGAVRVTKPGGVTELYEMEDGGGDKPQAGATNGWRTMDCIDCHNRPTHVYDRLDERVDFGLSSGKIDPTLAGIREDALVVLRQPYASRQQARERLVSHLAELQVKRHGAEQTRRQEAALHKAGAYLLDAYLRNVWPEMKVSWGTYREHLGHRDEAEGYGCFRCHDEEHRTVTGKTISQDCALCHDEP
;
A
#
# COMPACT_ATOMS: atom_id res chain seq x y z
N MET A 1 -0.80 47.44 -19.28
CA MET A 1 -1.46 46.16 -19.65
C MET A 1 -0.97 44.95 -18.85
N PRO A 2 0.34 44.65 -18.69
CA PRO A 2 0.78 43.42 -18.01
C PRO A 2 0.41 43.34 -16.51
N GLY A 3 0.36 44.47 -15.80
CA GLY A 3 -0.12 44.52 -14.41
C GLY A 3 -1.63 44.23 -14.24
N LEU A 4 -2.45 44.61 -15.23
CA LEU A 4 -3.90 44.33 -15.23
C LEU A 4 -4.17 42.86 -15.50
N LEU A 5 -3.41 42.24 -16.40
CA LEU A 5 -3.52 40.81 -16.70
C LEU A 5 -3.15 39.95 -15.48
N THR A 6 -2.03 40.27 -14.82
CA THR A 6 -1.59 39.54 -13.61
C THR A 6 -2.58 39.70 -12.44
N LEU A 7 -3.15 40.91 -12.27
CA LEU A 7 -4.22 41.14 -11.31
C LEU A 7 -5.48 40.33 -11.65
N ALA A 8 -5.92 40.36 -12.91
CA ALA A 8 -7.11 39.63 -13.35
C ALA A 8 -6.95 38.12 -13.14
N VAL A 9 -5.79 37.55 -13.50
CA VAL A 9 -5.49 36.13 -13.26
C VAL A 9 -5.56 35.80 -11.77
N THR A 10 -4.95 36.63 -10.91
CA THR A 10 -4.97 36.40 -9.45
C THR A 10 -6.39 36.41 -8.89
N VAL A 11 -7.22 37.38 -9.28
CA VAL A 11 -8.61 37.51 -8.81
C VAL A 11 -9.49 36.39 -9.32
N ILE A 12 -9.36 36.02 -10.61
CA ILE A 12 -10.11 34.91 -11.21
C ILE A 12 -9.74 33.61 -10.50
N SER A 13 -8.44 33.34 -10.29
CA SER A 13 -7.99 32.16 -9.55
C SER A 13 -8.52 32.13 -8.12
N ALA A 14 -8.46 33.25 -7.38
CA ALA A 14 -9.00 33.34 -6.02
C ALA A 14 -10.52 33.05 -5.99
N THR A 15 -11.26 33.61 -6.94
CA THR A 15 -12.71 33.39 -7.05
C THR A 15 -13.05 31.95 -7.35
N LEU A 16 -12.34 31.35 -8.32
CA LEU A 16 -12.53 29.94 -8.67
C LEU A 16 -12.15 29.01 -7.53
N MET A 17 -11.10 29.32 -6.76
CA MET A 17 -10.72 28.57 -5.56
C MET A 17 -11.81 28.61 -4.50
N LEU A 18 -12.38 29.80 -4.26
CA LEU A 18 -13.47 29.96 -3.30
C LEU A 18 -14.71 29.15 -3.73
N ILE A 19 -15.08 29.20 -5.01
CA ILE A 19 -16.18 28.40 -5.55
C ILE A 19 -15.87 26.90 -5.41
N ALA A 20 -14.65 26.47 -5.76
CA ALA A 20 -14.23 25.08 -5.66
C ALA A 20 -14.32 24.56 -4.22
N LEU A 21 -13.83 25.34 -3.25
CA LEU A 21 -13.93 25.03 -1.83
C LEU A 21 -15.39 24.90 -1.37
N ILE A 22 -16.27 25.83 -1.76
CA ILE A 22 -17.69 25.76 -1.40
C ILE A 22 -18.35 24.51 -1.98
N LEU A 23 -18.11 24.19 -3.26
CA LEU A 23 -18.69 23.01 -3.91
C LEU A 23 -18.21 21.70 -3.28
N ASP A 24 -16.93 21.63 -2.91
CA ASP A 24 -16.33 20.45 -2.27
C ASP A 24 -16.88 20.26 -0.84
N GLN A 25 -16.95 21.33 -0.05
CA GLN A 25 -17.47 21.29 1.32
C GLN A 25 -18.98 20.96 1.38
N LEU A 26 -19.74 21.30 0.33
CA LEU A 26 -21.13 20.90 0.18
C LEU A 26 -21.31 19.47 -0.35
N GLY A 27 -20.22 18.77 -0.70
CA GLY A 27 -20.25 17.41 -1.23
C GLY A 27 -20.89 17.30 -2.63
N LEU A 28 -20.94 18.40 -3.38
CA LEU A 28 -21.60 18.45 -4.69
C LEU A 28 -20.76 17.85 -5.82
N VAL A 29 -19.47 17.60 -5.57
CA VAL A 29 -18.52 17.06 -6.55
C VAL A 29 -17.68 15.95 -5.93
N SER A 30 -17.59 14.81 -6.59
CA SER A 30 -16.83 13.63 -6.14
C SER A 30 -15.80 13.16 -7.19
N ASN A 31 -15.09 14.12 -7.78
CA ASN A 31 -14.13 13.88 -8.87
C ASN A 31 -12.69 14.22 -8.42
N PRO A 32 -11.70 13.31 -8.57
CA PRO A 32 -10.33 13.58 -8.11
C PRO A 32 -9.67 14.75 -8.85
N TYR A 33 -10.01 14.94 -10.13
CA TYR A 33 -9.47 16.02 -10.94
C TYR A 33 -9.98 17.39 -10.51
N PHE A 34 -11.20 17.46 -9.96
CA PHE A 34 -11.74 18.69 -9.40
C PHE A 34 -10.94 19.14 -8.18
N ALA A 35 -10.62 18.21 -7.28
CA ALA A 35 -9.79 18.48 -6.11
C ALA A 35 -8.35 18.88 -6.50
N ILE A 36 -7.75 18.24 -7.52
CA ILE A 36 -6.43 18.67 -8.05
C ILE A 36 -6.48 20.10 -8.59
N LEU A 37 -7.53 20.44 -9.36
CA LEU A 37 -7.69 21.78 -9.90
C LEU A 37 -7.85 22.82 -8.79
N GLY A 38 -8.77 22.55 -7.84
CA GLY A 38 -9.11 23.45 -6.74
C GLY A 38 -7.97 23.66 -5.74
N TYR A 39 -7.31 22.57 -5.34
CA TYR A 39 -6.35 22.58 -4.23
C TYR A 39 -4.88 22.61 -4.64
N MET A 40 -4.54 22.35 -5.91
CA MET A 40 -3.14 22.35 -6.36
C MET A 40 -2.88 23.35 -7.50
N ILE A 41 -3.69 23.33 -8.57
CA ILE A 41 -3.43 24.13 -9.78
C ILE A 41 -3.79 25.60 -9.56
N LEU A 42 -5.03 25.91 -9.16
CA LEU A 42 -5.47 27.29 -8.97
C LEU A 42 -4.66 28.07 -7.92
N PRO A 43 -4.29 27.47 -6.75
CA PRO A 43 -3.43 28.14 -5.78
C PRO A 43 -2.05 28.45 -6.34
N THR A 44 -1.47 27.54 -7.13
CA THR A 44 -0.18 27.76 -7.80
C THR A 44 -0.27 28.94 -8.77
N ILE A 45 -1.31 29.01 -9.60
CA ILE A 45 -1.54 30.13 -10.53
C ILE A 45 -1.71 31.44 -9.75
N MET A 46 -2.46 31.43 -8.65
CA MET A 46 -2.68 32.61 -7.82
C MET A 46 -1.36 33.11 -7.19
N VAL A 47 -0.57 32.21 -6.60
CA VAL A 47 0.75 32.53 -6.01
C VAL A 47 1.70 33.09 -7.06
N LEU A 48 1.77 32.47 -8.25
CA LEU A 48 2.56 32.99 -9.35
C LEU A 48 2.07 34.38 -9.80
N GLY A 49 0.75 34.61 -9.85
CA GLY A 49 0.16 35.91 -10.13
C GLY A 49 0.53 36.97 -9.10
N MET A 50 0.48 36.62 -7.80
CA MET A 50 0.87 37.49 -6.70
C MET A 50 2.36 37.84 -6.71
N ILE A 51 3.24 36.90 -7.09
CA ILE A 51 4.68 37.14 -7.26
C ILE A 51 4.96 37.96 -8.53
N ALA A 52 4.20 37.73 -9.60
CA ALA A 52 4.35 38.45 -10.86
C ALA A 52 3.97 39.94 -10.74
N LEU A 53 3.00 40.30 -9.90
CA LEU A 53 2.57 41.69 -9.67
C LEU A 53 3.72 42.65 -9.28
N PRO A 54 4.49 42.41 -8.19
CA PRO A 54 5.64 43.24 -7.83
C PRO A 54 6.78 43.13 -8.85
N LEU A 55 6.96 41.97 -9.48
CA LEU A 55 7.99 41.77 -10.51
C LEU A 55 7.72 42.62 -11.75
N VAL A 56 6.48 42.63 -12.26
CA VAL A 56 6.06 43.51 -13.36
C VAL A 56 6.24 44.97 -12.97
N GLY A 57 5.93 45.35 -11.72
CA GLY A 57 6.17 46.70 -11.20
C GLY A 57 7.66 47.10 -11.22
N LEU A 58 8.55 46.22 -10.78
CA LEU A 58 10.01 46.40 -10.83
C LEU A 58 10.55 46.50 -12.26
N LEU A 59 10.11 45.62 -13.15
CA LEU A 59 10.52 45.60 -14.55
C LEU A 59 10.01 46.83 -15.31
N CYS A 60 8.78 47.29 -15.03
CA CYS A 60 8.27 48.58 -15.50
C CYS A 60 9.17 49.74 -15.06
N ARG A 61 9.60 49.78 -13.78
CA ARG A 61 10.50 50.82 -13.25
C ARG A 61 11.89 50.79 -13.89
N ARG A 62 12.38 49.60 -14.28
CA ARG A 62 13.64 49.43 -15.03
C ARG A 62 13.52 49.73 -16.52
N GLY A 63 12.34 50.14 -17.01
CA GLY A 63 12.13 50.53 -18.41
C GLY A 63 11.95 49.36 -19.39
N TRP A 64 11.76 48.12 -18.89
CA TRP A 64 11.66 46.93 -19.74
C TRP A 64 10.37 46.88 -20.58
N PHE A 65 9.35 47.63 -20.17
CA PHE A 65 8.06 47.69 -20.86
C PHE A 65 7.77 49.12 -21.32
N LYS A 66 7.74 49.33 -22.64
CA LYS A 66 7.46 50.63 -23.28
C LYS A 66 6.09 51.23 -22.92
N GLN A 67 5.18 50.41 -22.40
CA GLN A 67 3.80 50.76 -22.07
C GLN A 67 3.59 51.12 -20.58
N CYS A 68 4.65 51.08 -19.75
CA CYS A 68 4.53 51.46 -18.35
C CYS A 68 4.68 52.98 -18.23
N ARG A 69 3.63 53.65 -17.75
CA ARG A 69 3.73 55.06 -17.32
C ARG A 69 4.70 55.11 -16.13
N SER A 70 5.74 55.93 -16.23
CA SER A 70 6.62 56.25 -15.10
C SER A 70 5.78 57.01 -14.06
N GLY A 71 5.20 56.27 -13.12
CA GLY A 71 4.42 56.85 -12.03
C GLY A 71 5.31 57.38 -10.91
N GLU A 72 4.86 58.48 -10.31
CA GLU A 72 5.42 59.13 -9.12
C GLU A 72 5.69 58.15 -7.97
N ARG A 73 6.57 58.54 -7.03
CA ARG A 73 6.88 57.74 -5.83
C ARG A 73 5.58 57.47 -5.04
N LEU A 74 5.42 56.23 -4.58
CA LEU A 74 4.30 55.83 -3.73
C LEU A 74 4.30 56.70 -2.46
N TYR A 75 3.32 57.59 -2.31
CA TYR A 75 3.14 58.44 -1.13
C TYR A 75 1.87 58.00 -0.39
N ILE A 76 2.03 57.52 0.84
CA ILE A 76 0.92 57.08 1.71
C ILE A 76 0.85 58.05 2.89
N ASP A 77 -0.26 58.79 2.97
CA ASP A 77 -0.56 59.71 4.08
C ASP A 77 -1.77 59.18 4.86
N LEU A 78 -1.56 58.71 6.09
CA LEU A 78 -2.60 58.12 6.94
C LEU A 78 -3.57 59.17 7.53
N GLY A 79 -3.21 60.46 7.49
CA GLY A 79 -4.09 61.55 7.86
C GLY A 79 -5.24 61.74 6.87
N ASN A 80 -5.00 61.44 5.59
CA ASN A 80 -6.01 61.53 4.53
C ASN A 80 -7.03 60.37 4.61
N SER A 81 -8.32 60.70 4.65
CA SER A 81 -9.42 59.72 4.73
C SER A 81 -9.53 58.78 3.52
N ARG A 82 -9.04 59.19 2.34
CA ARG A 82 -8.98 58.33 1.14
C ARG A 82 -7.88 57.29 1.28
N HIS A 83 -6.65 57.72 1.60
CA HIS A 83 -5.52 56.81 1.81
C HIS A 83 -5.77 55.83 2.94
N ARG A 84 -6.36 56.28 4.06
CA ARG A 84 -6.73 55.42 5.18
C ARG A 84 -7.74 54.34 4.77
N ARG A 85 -8.78 54.69 3.99
CA ARG A 85 -9.75 53.71 3.47
C ARG A 85 -9.11 52.71 2.51
N PHE A 86 -8.23 53.16 1.62
CA PHE A 86 -7.50 52.26 0.72
C PHE A 86 -6.55 51.32 1.48
N ALA A 87 -5.82 51.83 2.46
CA ALA A 87 -4.95 51.03 3.31
C ALA A 87 -5.74 49.97 4.09
N LEU A 88 -6.87 50.35 4.70
CA LEU A 88 -7.76 49.41 5.40
C LEU A 88 -8.34 48.35 4.45
N ALA A 89 -8.82 48.75 3.26
CA ALA A 89 -9.34 47.81 2.27
C ALA A 89 -8.25 46.84 1.76
N PHE A 90 -7.03 47.34 1.53
CA PHE A 90 -5.89 46.52 1.13
C PHE A 90 -5.50 45.51 2.22
N ILE A 91 -5.44 45.95 3.49
CA ILE A 91 -5.16 45.06 4.62
C ILE A 91 -6.26 44.00 4.73
N ALA A 92 -7.54 44.39 4.69
CA ALA A 92 -8.66 43.47 4.78
C ALA A 92 -8.65 42.42 3.65
N LEU A 93 -8.42 42.86 2.41
CA LEU A 93 -8.31 41.97 1.26
C LEU A 93 -7.09 41.03 1.37
N SER A 94 -5.96 41.53 1.86
CA SER A 94 -4.75 40.72 2.06
C SER A 94 -4.97 39.64 3.12
N VAL A 95 -5.59 40.00 4.25
CA VAL A 95 -5.96 39.03 5.30
C VAL A 95 -6.92 37.99 4.75
N PHE A 96 -7.93 38.39 3.97
CA PHE A 96 -8.85 37.46 3.33
C PHE A 96 -8.15 36.50 2.37
N LEU A 97 -7.28 36.99 1.47
CA LEU A 97 -6.57 36.16 0.50
C LEU A 97 -5.57 35.21 1.16
N VAL A 98 -4.86 35.68 2.20
CA VAL A 98 -3.98 34.82 3.00
C VAL A 98 -4.80 33.76 3.75
N GLY A 99 -5.93 34.13 4.34
CA GLY A 99 -6.86 33.19 4.97
C GLY A 99 -7.36 32.12 3.99
N LEU A 100 -7.80 32.53 2.79
CA LEU A 100 -8.22 31.61 1.73
C LEU A 100 -7.09 30.68 1.32
N LEU A 101 -5.86 31.20 1.12
CA LEU A 101 -4.69 30.37 0.81
C LEU A 101 -4.38 29.35 1.88
N LEU A 102 -4.44 29.75 3.16
CA LEU A 102 -4.18 28.85 4.28
C LEU A 102 -5.22 27.74 4.35
N THR A 103 -6.51 28.07 4.18
CA THR A 103 -7.58 27.07 4.13
C THR A 103 -7.40 26.13 2.95
N ILE A 104 -7.12 26.64 1.76
CA ILE A 104 -6.90 25.81 0.57
C ILE A 104 -5.63 24.95 0.72
N ALA A 105 -4.56 25.49 1.29
CA ALA A 105 -3.36 24.71 1.56
C ALA A 105 -3.62 23.59 2.58
N TYR A 106 -4.46 23.85 3.58
CA TYR A 106 -4.89 22.84 4.56
C TYR A 106 -5.75 21.74 3.92
N GLU A 107 -6.73 22.11 3.09
CA GLU A 107 -7.55 21.13 2.36
C GLU A 107 -6.72 20.36 1.32
N GLY A 108 -5.83 21.03 0.59
CA GLY A 108 -4.89 20.38 -0.31
C GLY A 108 -3.93 19.43 0.39
N TYR A 109 -3.52 19.77 1.61
CA TYR A 109 -2.78 18.86 2.50
C TYR A 109 -3.58 17.59 2.78
N HIS A 110 -4.81 17.70 3.28
CA HIS A 110 -5.67 16.54 3.59
C HIS A 110 -6.03 15.73 2.36
N PHE A 111 -6.28 16.40 1.23
CA PHE A 111 -6.52 15.74 -0.05
C PHE A 111 -5.34 14.86 -0.44
N THR A 112 -4.11 15.39 -0.43
CA THR A 112 -2.91 14.64 -0.82
C THR A 112 -2.48 13.55 0.18
N ASP A 113 -3.06 13.55 1.38
CA ASP A 113 -2.89 12.50 2.41
C ASP A 113 -4.07 11.52 2.46
N SER A 114 -5.09 11.71 1.62
CA SER A 114 -6.23 10.81 1.57
C SER A 114 -5.91 9.50 0.83
N SER A 115 -6.52 8.40 1.28
CA SER A 115 -6.47 7.13 0.52
C SER A 115 -7.04 7.28 -0.89
N TYR A 116 -7.96 8.23 -1.08
CA TYR A 116 -8.54 8.56 -2.37
C TYR A 116 -7.49 9.14 -3.33
N PHE A 117 -6.65 10.06 -2.88
CA PHE A 117 -5.54 10.57 -3.69
C PHE A 117 -4.56 9.46 -4.04
N CYS A 118 -4.10 8.69 -3.05
CA CYS A 118 -3.13 7.62 -3.27
C CYS A 118 -3.65 6.53 -4.23
N GLY A 119 -4.93 6.17 -4.14
CA GLY A 119 -5.51 5.08 -4.91
C GLY A 119 -6.12 5.47 -6.26
N MET A 120 -6.76 6.64 -6.36
CA MET A 120 -7.57 7.01 -7.52
C MET A 120 -6.87 7.97 -8.47
N VAL A 121 -6.00 8.86 -7.98
CA VAL A 121 -5.25 9.79 -8.85
C VAL A 121 -4.18 9.02 -9.62
N CYS A 122 -3.44 8.14 -8.94
CA CYS A 122 -2.44 7.26 -9.54
C CYS A 122 -3.00 5.87 -9.89
N HIS A 123 -4.30 5.76 -10.20
CA HIS A 123 -5.01 4.48 -10.30
C HIS A 123 -4.30 3.46 -11.20
N ARG A 124 -3.70 3.86 -12.32
CA ARG A 124 -3.01 2.90 -13.20
C ARG A 124 -1.91 2.09 -12.49
N VAL A 125 -1.16 2.74 -11.60
CA VAL A 125 -0.04 2.13 -10.86
C VAL A 125 -0.53 1.56 -9.52
N MET A 126 -1.43 2.27 -8.85
CA MET A 126 -1.86 1.97 -7.49
C MET A 126 -3.15 1.15 -7.39
N GLU A 127 -3.88 0.89 -8.48
CA GLU A 127 -5.12 0.08 -8.47
C GLU A 127 -4.91 -1.31 -7.83
N PRO A 128 -3.82 -2.05 -8.09
CA PRO A 128 -3.58 -3.33 -7.40
C PRO A 128 -3.53 -3.17 -5.87
N GLU A 129 -2.72 -2.22 -5.41
CA GLU A 129 -2.47 -2.00 -3.99
C GLU A 129 -3.69 -1.41 -3.27
N TYR A 130 -4.40 -0.49 -3.92
CA TYR A 130 -5.62 0.12 -3.42
C TYR A 130 -6.74 -0.93 -3.33
N THR A 131 -6.93 -1.75 -4.36
CA THR A 131 -7.95 -2.81 -4.35
C THR A 131 -7.69 -3.82 -3.24
N ALA A 132 -6.42 -4.24 -3.06
CA ALA A 132 -6.05 -5.14 -1.97
C ALA A 132 -6.29 -4.50 -0.58
N ALA A 133 -5.92 -3.22 -0.41
CA ALA A 133 -6.12 -2.50 0.85
C ALA A 133 -7.60 -2.41 1.24
N GLN A 134 -8.49 -2.11 0.28
CA GLN A 134 -9.94 -1.94 0.53
C GLN A 134 -10.66 -3.22 0.99
N ARG A 135 -10.05 -4.40 0.80
CA ARG A 135 -10.61 -5.69 1.27
C ARG A 135 -9.85 -6.27 2.47
N SER A 136 -8.90 -5.53 3.04
CA SER A 136 -8.06 -5.99 4.14
C SER A 136 -8.66 -5.67 5.52
N ALA A 137 -8.04 -6.21 6.57
CA ALA A 137 -8.37 -5.86 7.95
C ALA A 137 -8.19 -4.36 8.28
N HIS A 138 -7.42 -3.63 7.46
CA HIS A 138 -7.23 -2.18 7.62
C HIS A 138 -7.90 -1.35 6.52
N ALA A 139 -8.96 -1.86 5.87
CA ALA A 139 -9.71 -1.13 4.85
C ALA A 139 -10.25 0.24 5.31
N LYS A 140 -10.34 0.47 6.63
CA LYS A 140 -10.78 1.73 7.25
C LYS A 140 -9.65 2.57 7.84
N VAL A 141 -8.40 2.17 7.65
CA VAL A 141 -7.21 2.94 8.04
C VAL A 141 -6.70 3.70 6.81
N SER A 142 -6.36 4.98 6.97
CA SER A 142 -5.83 5.77 5.87
C SER A 142 -4.44 5.27 5.45
N CYS A 143 -4.11 5.37 4.15
CA CYS A 143 -2.80 4.94 3.65
C CYS A 143 -1.65 5.63 4.39
N VAL A 144 -1.83 6.91 4.73
CA VAL A 144 -0.81 7.73 5.38
C VAL A 144 -0.48 7.29 6.79
N SER A 145 -1.41 6.68 7.54
CA SER A 145 -1.14 6.17 8.89
C SER A 145 0.01 5.16 8.91
N CYS A 146 0.17 4.41 7.81
CA CYS A 146 1.28 3.46 7.64
C CYS A 146 2.43 4.04 6.79
N HIS A 147 2.13 4.77 5.71
CA HIS A 147 3.12 5.18 4.72
C HIS A 147 3.76 6.56 4.94
N ILE A 148 3.10 7.48 5.65
CA ILE A 148 3.59 8.85 5.90
C ILE A 148 3.65 9.03 7.42
N GLY A 149 4.84 8.87 8.00
CA GLY A 149 5.04 8.96 9.44
C GLY A 149 4.50 10.27 10.05
N SER A 150 4.12 10.23 11.32
CA SER A 150 3.72 11.42 12.06
C SER A 150 4.89 12.39 12.24
N GLY A 151 4.58 13.68 12.33
CA GLY A 151 5.57 14.73 12.54
C GLY A 151 6.08 15.40 11.25
N ALA A 152 6.48 16.66 11.39
CA ALA A 152 6.79 17.55 10.27
C ALA A 152 7.94 17.04 9.37
N GLN A 153 8.95 16.37 9.94
CA GLN A 153 10.10 15.88 9.16
C GLN A 153 9.73 14.74 8.21
N TRP A 154 8.95 13.76 8.69
CA TRP A 154 8.48 12.64 7.87
C TRP A 154 7.50 13.10 6.81
N PHE A 155 6.64 14.06 7.14
CA PHE A 155 5.78 14.72 6.19
C PHE A 155 6.56 15.34 5.01
N VAL A 156 7.58 16.18 5.28
CA VAL A 156 8.38 16.81 4.22
C VAL A 156 9.09 15.76 3.36
N ARG A 157 9.68 14.73 3.98
CA ARG A 157 10.30 13.61 3.25
C ARG A 157 9.31 12.89 2.35
N ALA A 158 8.10 12.62 2.86
CA ALA A 158 7.05 11.96 2.11
C ALA A 158 6.62 12.79 0.88
N LYS A 159 6.47 14.12 1.01
CA LYS A 159 6.10 14.98 -0.12
C LYS A 159 7.20 15.09 -1.18
N ILE A 160 8.47 15.18 -0.77
CA ILE A 160 9.60 15.15 -1.71
C ILE A 160 9.68 13.81 -2.44
N SER A 161 9.49 12.69 -1.73
CA SER A 161 9.41 11.35 -2.33
C SER A 161 8.21 11.25 -3.28
N GLY A 162 7.06 11.76 -2.90
CA GLY A 162 5.84 11.82 -3.70
C GLY A 162 6.05 12.55 -5.03
N LEU A 163 6.76 13.68 -5.04
CA LEU A 163 7.12 14.39 -6.28
C LEU A 163 7.94 13.50 -7.24
N ARG A 164 8.87 12.69 -6.71
CA ARG A 164 9.62 11.72 -7.53
C ARG A 164 8.73 10.63 -8.10
N GLN A 165 7.78 10.13 -7.30
CA GLN A 165 6.81 9.12 -7.76
C GLN A 165 5.86 9.68 -8.83
N VAL A 166 5.39 10.92 -8.67
CA VAL A 166 4.59 11.61 -9.68
C VAL A 166 5.38 11.76 -10.97
N LYS A 167 6.64 12.19 -10.90
CA LYS A 167 7.54 12.24 -12.06
C LYS A 167 7.67 10.86 -12.72
N ALA A 168 7.99 9.84 -11.94
CA ALA A 168 8.12 8.45 -12.42
C ALA A 168 6.86 7.96 -13.14
N MET A 169 5.67 8.30 -12.62
CA MET A 169 4.41 7.98 -13.25
C MET A 169 4.27 8.65 -14.62
N PHE A 170 4.56 9.95 -14.72
CA PHE A 170 4.51 10.69 -16.00
C PHE A 170 5.57 10.24 -17.02
N THR A 171 6.77 9.85 -16.56
CA THR A 171 7.85 9.38 -17.44
C THR A 171 7.80 7.87 -17.69
N ASN A 172 6.81 7.17 -17.13
CA ASN A 172 6.68 5.71 -17.20
C ASN A 172 7.89 4.93 -16.64
N ASP A 173 8.61 5.54 -15.71
CA ASP A 173 9.87 5.06 -15.14
C ASP A 173 9.66 4.45 -13.76
N TYR A 174 9.03 3.27 -13.72
CA TYR A 174 8.76 2.53 -12.49
C TYR A 174 8.72 1.02 -12.72
N SER A 175 9.02 0.26 -11.67
CA SER A 175 9.02 -1.19 -11.67
C SER A 175 7.61 -1.79 -11.80
N ARG A 176 7.52 -2.93 -12.47
CA ARG A 176 6.31 -3.74 -12.62
C ARG A 176 6.67 -5.21 -12.40
N PRO A 177 6.15 -5.90 -11.37
CA PRO A 177 5.36 -5.37 -10.26
C PRO A 177 6.16 -4.39 -9.37
N ILE A 178 5.47 -3.73 -8.44
CA ILE A 178 6.12 -2.85 -7.45
C ILE A 178 6.94 -3.75 -6.50
N PRO A 179 8.25 -3.52 -6.32
CA PRO A 179 9.08 -4.35 -5.46
C PRO A 179 8.58 -4.39 -4.02
N ALA A 180 8.70 -5.56 -3.40
CA ALA A 180 8.47 -5.77 -1.98
C ALA A 180 9.72 -6.45 -1.37
N PRO A 181 10.18 -6.03 -0.18
CA PRO A 181 9.61 -4.98 0.69
C PRO A 181 9.86 -3.55 0.19
N VAL A 182 9.08 -2.59 0.68
CA VAL A 182 9.28 -1.15 0.38
C VAL A 182 10.50 -0.63 1.15
N GLU A 183 11.52 -0.15 0.43
CA GLU A 183 12.82 0.23 1.01
C GLU A 183 12.80 1.47 1.91
N HIS A 184 11.85 2.37 1.70
CA HIS A 184 11.77 3.66 2.41
C HIS A 184 10.55 3.77 3.30
N LEU A 185 9.99 2.65 3.74
CA LEU A 185 8.96 2.66 4.78
C LEU A 185 9.59 3.09 6.11
N ARG A 186 8.82 3.78 6.94
CA ARG A 186 9.20 4.05 8.33
C ARG A 186 9.35 2.73 9.11
N PRO A 187 10.09 2.73 10.24
CA PRO A 187 10.17 1.55 11.10
C PRO A 187 8.78 1.05 11.47
N ALA A 188 8.52 -0.24 11.27
CA ALA A 188 7.18 -0.79 11.48
C ALA A 188 6.72 -0.68 12.94
N ARG A 189 7.67 -0.69 13.88
CA ARG A 189 7.39 -0.52 15.31
C ARG A 189 6.70 0.83 15.59
N ASP A 190 7.18 1.91 14.97
CA ASP A 190 6.58 3.24 15.17
C ASP A 190 5.18 3.37 14.52
N THR A 191 4.82 2.52 13.55
CA THR A 191 3.48 2.51 12.92
C THR A 191 2.53 1.54 13.59
N CYS A 192 2.92 0.27 13.59
CA CYS A 192 2.07 -0.85 13.96
C CYS A 192 1.75 -0.77 15.45
N GLU A 193 2.71 -0.36 16.29
CA GLU A 193 2.53 -0.34 17.74
C GLU A 193 1.63 0.80 18.24
N THR A 194 1.26 1.74 17.38
CA THR A 194 0.24 2.75 17.71
C THR A 194 -1.14 2.10 17.89
N CYS A 195 -1.40 0.98 17.20
CA CYS A 195 -2.68 0.27 17.21
C CYS A 195 -2.59 -1.17 17.72
N HIS A 196 -1.43 -1.82 17.59
CA HIS A 196 -1.16 -3.17 18.04
C HIS A 196 -0.25 -3.15 19.26
N TRP A 197 -0.45 -4.03 20.23
CA TRP A 197 0.34 -4.04 21.47
C TRP A 197 1.23 -5.29 21.52
N PRO A 198 2.52 -5.21 21.15
CA PRO A 198 3.40 -6.39 21.08
C PRO A 198 3.57 -7.12 22.41
N GLU A 199 3.53 -6.40 23.53
CA GLU A 199 3.69 -6.98 24.88
C GLU A 199 2.44 -7.70 25.38
N LYS A 200 1.31 -7.64 24.65
CA LYS A 200 0.12 -8.41 25.02
C LYS A 200 0.35 -9.89 24.70
N PHE A 201 0.26 -10.74 25.71
CA PHE A 201 0.27 -12.19 25.50
C PHE A 201 -1.02 -12.66 24.80
N HIS A 202 -0.86 -13.32 23.64
CA HIS A 202 -1.97 -13.82 22.83
C HIS A 202 -2.26 -15.32 23.00
N GLY A 203 -1.37 -16.09 23.63
CA GLY A 203 -1.53 -17.53 23.81
C GLY A 203 -1.63 -18.30 22.50
N LYS A 204 -2.50 -19.31 22.44
CA LYS A 204 -2.74 -20.13 21.25
C LYS A 204 -4.03 -19.71 20.54
N LYS A 205 -4.05 -19.79 19.21
CA LYS A 205 -5.23 -19.53 18.37
C LYS A 205 -5.46 -20.68 17.41
N VAL A 206 -6.65 -21.25 17.44
CA VAL A 206 -7.05 -22.29 16.48
C VAL A 206 -7.26 -21.68 15.10
N LYS A 207 -6.69 -22.30 14.08
CA LYS A 207 -6.87 -21.94 12.67
C LYS A 207 -7.26 -23.18 11.87
N THR A 208 -8.34 -23.05 11.10
CA THR A 208 -8.83 -24.10 10.19
C THR A 208 -8.38 -23.81 8.77
N PHE A 209 -7.81 -24.79 8.10
CA PHE A 209 -7.53 -24.80 6.68
C PHE A 209 -8.50 -25.76 5.99
N ILE A 210 -9.22 -25.25 4.99
CA ILE A 210 -10.17 -26.03 4.20
C ILE A 210 -9.59 -26.15 2.80
N ARG A 211 -9.40 -27.38 2.33
CA ARG A 211 -8.85 -27.66 1.01
C ARG A 211 -9.73 -28.66 0.28
N TYR A 212 -9.85 -28.47 -1.02
CA TYR A 212 -10.43 -29.47 -1.90
C TYR A 212 -9.35 -30.08 -2.78
N SER A 213 -9.60 -31.28 -3.27
CA SER A 213 -8.78 -31.88 -4.32
C SER A 213 -9.55 -31.89 -5.63
N ASN A 214 -8.86 -32.02 -6.76
CA ASN A 214 -9.56 -32.19 -8.05
C ASN A 214 -10.32 -33.52 -8.11
N ALA A 215 -9.91 -34.52 -7.33
CA ALA A 215 -10.60 -35.81 -7.21
C ALA A 215 -11.87 -35.71 -6.35
N ASN A 216 -11.91 -34.81 -5.36
CA ASN A 216 -13.05 -34.61 -4.48
C ASN A 216 -13.30 -33.13 -4.20
N GLN A 217 -14.24 -32.56 -4.96
CA GLN A 217 -14.69 -31.17 -4.83
C GLN A 217 -15.97 -31.01 -3.99
N SER A 218 -16.57 -32.12 -3.53
CA SER A 218 -17.80 -32.10 -2.74
C SER A 218 -17.54 -32.21 -1.24
N SER A 219 -16.47 -32.92 -0.85
CA SER A 219 -16.06 -33.06 0.55
C SER A 219 -14.66 -32.48 0.72
N PRO A 220 -14.51 -31.37 1.48
CA PRO A 220 -13.21 -30.81 1.74
C PRO A 220 -12.44 -31.60 2.79
N GLU A 221 -11.12 -31.60 2.65
CA GLU A 221 -10.20 -31.87 3.75
C GLU A 221 -10.18 -30.65 4.66
N LYS A 222 -10.30 -30.89 5.97
CA LYS A 222 -10.21 -29.85 7.00
C LYS A 222 -9.06 -30.18 7.91
N GLN A 223 -8.13 -29.24 8.03
CA GLN A 223 -7.01 -29.32 8.96
C GLN A 223 -7.15 -28.17 9.95
N ASP A 224 -7.38 -28.52 11.21
CA ASP A 224 -7.27 -27.56 12.31
C ASP A 224 -5.83 -27.58 12.83
N ILE A 225 -5.34 -26.43 13.29
CA ILE A 225 -4.08 -26.34 14.06
C ILE A 225 -4.25 -25.34 15.19
N ALA A 226 -3.55 -25.54 16.30
CA ALA A 226 -3.45 -24.56 17.37
C ALA A 226 -2.15 -23.75 17.22
N LEU A 227 -2.22 -22.56 16.63
CA LEU A 227 -1.05 -21.71 16.40
C LEU A 227 -0.62 -21.00 17.68
N HIS A 228 0.65 -21.10 18.05
CA HIS A 228 1.23 -20.45 19.23
C HIS A 228 1.57 -18.98 18.90
N ILE A 229 0.59 -18.08 19.00
CA ILE A 229 0.85 -16.65 18.77
C ILE A 229 1.78 -16.11 19.86
N GLY A 230 1.49 -16.41 21.13
CA GLY A 230 2.37 -16.12 22.25
C GLY A 230 2.67 -14.64 22.47
N GLY A 231 3.91 -14.34 22.86
CA GLY A 231 4.41 -13.06 23.35
C GLY A 231 5.13 -13.22 24.70
N ARG A 232 5.27 -12.12 25.43
CA ARG A 232 5.75 -12.17 26.82
C ARG A 232 4.61 -12.62 27.74
N ASN A 233 4.75 -13.80 28.36
CA ASN A 233 3.74 -14.37 29.23
C ASN A 233 3.80 -13.72 30.63
N PRO A 234 2.78 -12.96 31.06
CA PRO A 234 2.83 -12.24 32.35
C PRO A 234 2.74 -13.15 33.57
N ARG A 235 2.41 -14.44 33.41
CA ARG A 235 2.31 -15.41 34.52
C ARG A 235 3.64 -16.11 34.81
N THR A 236 4.39 -16.42 33.76
CA THR A 236 5.66 -17.18 33.85
C THR A 236 6.88 -16.30 33.62
N ASP A 237 6.67 -15.06 33.15
CA ASP A 237 7.70 -14.14 32.64
C ASP A 237 8.52 -14.71 31.47
N ALA A 238 8.03 -15.79 30.86
CA ALA A 238 8.69 -16.43 29.74
C ALA A 238 8.27 -15.79 28.40
N PHE A 239 9.18 -15.88 27.43
CA PHE A 239 8.96 -15.49 26.04
C PHE A 239 8.53 -16.72 25.24
N GLU A 240 7.26 -16.78 24.85
CA GLU A 240 6.65 -17.99 24.29
C GLU A 240 5.99 -17.70 22.92
N GLY A 241 5.82 -18.73 22.08
CA GLY A 241 5.13 -18.66 20.78
C GLY A 241 5.91 -17.92 19.70
N ILE A 242 5.21 -17.26 18.77
CA ILE A 242 5.84 -16.58 17.62
C ILE A 242 6.14 -15.11 17.92
N HIS A 243 5.33 -14.43 18.72
CA HIS A 243 5.45 -12.97 18.94
C HIS A 243 6.61 -12.54 19.85
N TRP A 244 7.33 -13.45 20.52
CA TRP A 244 8.49 -13.02 21.31
C TRP A 244 9.58 -12.34 20.49
N HIS A 245 9.65 -12.62 19.18
CA HIS A 245 10.58 -11.98 18.23
C HIS A 245 10.47 -10.45 18.21
N VAL A 246 9.29 -9.90 18.55
CA VAL A 246 9.01 -8.46 18.54
C VAL A 246 8.75 -7.89 19.93
N SER A 247 9.07 -8.64 20.99
CA SER A 247 8.97 -8.11 22.36
C SER A 247 10.02 -7.02 22.61
N ASN A 248 9.71 -6.08 23.49
CA ASN A 248 10.57 -4.95 23.87
C ASN A 248 11.86 -5.38 24.58
N GLU A 249 11.85 -6.52 25.28
CA GLU A 249 12.99 -6.99 26.06
C GLU A 249 13.88 -7.98 25.29
N VAL A 250 13.49 -8.32 24.07
CA VAL A 250 14.25 -9.18 23.16
C VAL A 250 14.60 -8.41 21.91
N LYS A 251 15.86 -8.51 21.48
CA LYS A 251 16.31 -7.94 20.21
C LYS A 251 16.77 -9.04 19.27
N VAL A 252 15.95 -9.35 18.28
CA VAL A 252 16.31 -10.24 17.17
C VAL A 252 16.85 -9.39 16.02
N GLU A 253 18.05 -9.71 15.55
CA GLU A 253 18.68 -9.05 14.42
C GLU A 253 19.12 -10.09 13.41
N TYR A 254 19.08 -9.75 12.12
CA TYR A 254 19.51 -10.66 11.06
C TYR A 254 20.27 -9.92 9.96
N GLN A 255 21.08 -10.67 9.22
CA GLN A 255 21.75 -10.21 8.01
C GLN A 255 21.06 -10.79 6.78
N SER A 256 20.58 -9.91 5.91
CA SER A 256 19.95 -10.31 4.65
C SER A 256 20.99 -10.46 3.54
N LEU A 257 20.97 -11.58 2.82
CA LEU A 257 21.86 -11.83 1.68
C LEU A 257 21.27 -11.34 0.35
N ASN A 258 19.98 -10.96 0.32
CA ASN A 258 19.29 -10.44 -0.87
C ASN A 258 18.35 -9.27 -0.54
N SER A 259 17.87 -8.57 -1.56
CA SER A 259 17.00 -7.40 -1.40
C SER A 259 15.58 -7.74 -0.93
N THR A 260 15.09 -8.95 -1.23
CA THR A 260 13.76 -9.44 -0.81
C THR A 260 13.74 -9.97 0.61
N ARG A 261 14.89 -10.03 1.30
CA ARG A 261 15.03 -10.52 2.68
C ARG A 261 14.57 -11.96 2.87
N THR A 262 14.69 -12.78 1.82
CA THR A 262 14.31 -14.20 1.85
C THR A 262 15.49 -15.13 2.11
N LYS A 263 16.73 -14.62 2.01
CA LYS A 263 17.95 -15.35 2.35
C LYS A 263 18.64 -14.70 3.53
N ILE A 264 18.84 -15.46 4.60
CA ILE A 264 19.41 -14.98 5.85
C ILE A 264 20.78 -15.60 6.02
N GLY A 265 21.79 -14.77 6.30
CA GLY A 265 23.18 -15.21 6.46
C GLY A 265 23.58 -15.50 7.91
N ALA A 266 23.09 -14.66 8.82
CA ALA A 266 23.35 -14.76 10.24
C ALA A 266 22.20 -14.15 11.03
N VAL A 267 21.97 -14.68 12.24
CA VAL A 267 20.94 -14.22 13.18
C VAL A 267 21.59 -13.97 14.54
N ARG A 268 21.25 -12.84 15.15
CA ARG A 268 21.73 -12.46 16.48
C ARG A 268 20.53 -12.20 17.38
N VAL A 269 20.47 -12.88 18.51
CA VAL A 269 19.39 -12.75 19.49
C VAL A 269 19.97 -12.21 20.78
N THR A 270 19.51 -11.05 21.23
CA THR A 270 19.84 -10.50 22.55
C THR A 270 18.63 -10.63 23.46
N LYS A 271 18.80 -11.35 24.57
CA LYS A 271 17.77 -11.61 25.60
C LYS A 271 17.88 -10.61 26.77
N PRO A 272 16.88 -10.57 27.67
CA PRO A 272 16.99 -9.81 28.91
C PRO A 272 18.27 -10.16 29.68
N GLY A 273 18.95 -9.15 30.24
CA GLY A 273 20.25 -9.31 30.88
C GLY A 273 21.46 -9.17 29.93
N GLY A 274 21.24 -8.92 28.64
CA GLY A 274 22.30 -8.60 27.67
C GLY A 274 23.02 -9.83 27.10
N VAL A 275 22.52 -11.04 27.36
CA VAL A 275 23.05 -12.26 26.78
C VAL A 275 22.75 -12.27 25.28
N THR A 276 23.80 -12.31 24.47
CA THR A 276 23.72 -12.34 23.01
C THR A 276 24.11 -13.72 22.49
N GLU A 277 23.19 -14.36 21.76
CA GLU A 277 23.44 -15.59 21.02
C GLU A 277 23.59 -15.23 19.53
N LEU A 278 24.71 -15.63 18.91
CA LEU A 278 24.96 -15.47 17.48
C LEU A 278 24.84 -16.83 16.79
N TYR A 279 24.03 -16.89 15.74
CA TYR A 279 23.80 -18.06 14.92
C TYR A 279 24.29 -17.77 13.49
N GLU A 280 25.23 -18.58 13.02
CA GLU A 280 25.86 -18.48 11.71
C GLU A 280 25.78 -19.83 11.00
N MET A 281 25.81 -19.81 9.66
CA MET A 281 25.96 -21.04 8.87
C MET A 281 27.45 -21.41 8.77
N GLU A 282 27.78 -22.71 8.79
CA GLU A 282 29.18 -23.20 8.84
C GLU A 282 30.08 -22.68 7.70
N ASP A 283 29.51 -22.36 6.52
CA ASP A 283 30.22 -21.79 5.37
C ASP A 283 29.82 -20.33 5.04
N GLY A 284 29.27 -19.60 6.02
CA GLY A 284 28.69 -18.27 5.79
C GLY A 284 27.48 -18.29 4.83
N GLY A 285 26.88 -19.47 4.64
CA GLY A 285 25.73 -19.72 3.77
C GLY A 285 26.05 -19.98 2.30
N GLY A 286 27.33 -20.05 1.90
CA GLY A 286 27.76 -20.25 0.50
C GLY A 286 27.42 -19.10 -0.46
N ASP A 287 26.41 -18.29 -0.14
CA ASP A 287 25.94 -17.15 -0.90
C ASP A 287 26.60 -15.86 -0.43
N LYS A 288 27.38 -15.22 -1.31
CA LYS A 288 27.85 -13.85 -1.07
C LYS A 288 26.66 -12.88 -1.11
N PRO A 289 26.68 -11.80 -0.30
CA PRO A 289 25.66 -10.76 -0.36
C PRO A 289 25.45 -10.28 -1.80
N GLN A 290 24.22 -10.34 -2.30
CA GLN A 290 23.87 -9.87 -3.64
C GLN A 290 23.85 -8.34 -3.68
N ALA A 291 23.93 -7.75 -4.89
CA ALA A 291 23.75 -6.32 -5.06
C ALA A 291 22.36 -5.89 -4.54
N GLY A 292 22.33 -4.96 -3.58
CA GLY A 292 21.11 -4.55 -2.89
C GLY A 292 20.82 -5.28 -1.56
N ALA A 293 21.72 -6.17 -1.12
CA ALA A 293 21.71 -6.65 0.26
C ALA A 293 21.93 -5.48 1.24
N THR A 294 21.23 -5.52 2.38
CA THR A 294 21.61 -4.66 3.50
C THR A 294 22.90 -5.22 4.08
N ASN A 295 24.05 -4.64 3.75
CA ASN A 295 25.37 -5.03 4.30
C ASN A 295 25.49 -4.84 5.82
N GLY A 296 24.38 -4.58 6.53
CA GLY A 296 24.32 -4.32 7.96
C GLY A 296 23.21 -5.14 8.62
N TRP A 297 23.35 -5.29 9.93
CA TRP A 297 22.35 -5.92 10.79
C TRP A 297 21.03 -5.16 10.75
N ARG A 298 19.94 -5.85 10.44
CA ARG A 298 18.58 -5.34 10.56
C ARG A 298 17.96 -5.90 11.84
N THR A 299 17.40 -5.04 12.67
CA THR A 299 16.52 -5.48 13.76
C THR A 299 15.18 -5.92 13.19
N MET A 300 14.74 -7.12 13.55
CA MET A 300 13.47 -7.68 13.13
C MET A 300 12.32 -6.83 13.65
N ASP A 301 11.34 -6.57 12.79
CA ASP A 301 10.11 -5.86 13.14
C ASP A 301 8.87 -6.58 12.58
N CYS A 302 7.70 -5.97 12.75
CA CYS A 302 6.42 -6.56 12.38
C CYS A 302 6.35 -6.99 10.91
N ILE A 303 6.95 -6.24 9.97
CA ILE A 303 6.85 -6.50 8.53
C ILE A 303 7.86 -7.54 8.03
N ASP A 304 8.81 -7.94 8.86
CA ASP A 304 9.70 -9.06 8.52
C ASP A 304 8.95 -10.41 8.60
N CYS A 305 7.80 -10.46 9.30
CA CYS A 305 6.87 -11.60 9.32
C CYS A 305 5.52 -11.28 8.67
N HIS A 306 4.93 -10.11 8.94
CA HIS A 306 3.69 -9.63 8.32
C HIS A 306 4.02 -8.72 7.11
N ASN A 307 4.68 -9.28 6.10
CA ASN A 307 5.29 -8.51 5.01
C ASN A 307 4.32 -7.72 4.13
N ARG A 308 3.03 -8.08 4.08
CA ARG A 308 1.98 -7.32 3.38
C ARG A 308 0.64 -7.33 4.13
N PRO A 309 0.54 -6.70 5.32
CA PRO A 309 -0.59 -6.89 6.23
C PRO A 309 -1.91 -6.29 5.70
N THR A 310 -1.81 -5.35 4.76
CA THR A 310 -2.95 -4.67 4.11
C THR A 310 -3.09 -4.99 2.63
N HIS A 311 -2.02 -5.40 1.97
CA HIS A 311 -1.98 -5.58 0.52
C HIS A 311 -1.94 -7.07 0.19
N VAL A 312 -2.95 -7.79 0.69
CA VAL A 312 -3.04 -9.25 0.62
C VAL A 312 -3.54 -9.68 -0.75
N TYR A 313 -2.77 -10.54 -1.40
CA TYR A 313 -3.11 -11.18 -2.67
C TYR A 313 -3.41 -12.66 -2.40
N ASP A 314 -4.68 -13.02 -2.53
CA ASP A 314 -5.15 -14.40 -2.33
C ASP A 314 -4.37 -15.41 -3.19
N ARG A 315 -4.15 -16.61 -2.66
CA ARG A 315 -3.65 -17.72 -3.47
C ARG A 315 -4.75 -18.25 -4.38
N LEU A 316 -4.36 -18.71 -5.56
CA LEU A 316 -5.28 -19.17 -6.58
C LEU A 316 -6.11 -20.38 -6.09
N ASP A 317 -5.45 -21.37 -5.49
CA ASP A 317 -6.07 -22.58 -4.94
C ASP A 317 -7.05 -22.23 -3.81
N GLU A 318 -6.62 -21.42 -2.85
CA GLU A 318 -7.46 -20.99 -1.72
C GLU A 318 -8.71 -20.23 -2.19
N ARG A 319 -8.60 -19.44 -3.26
CA ARG A 319 -9.75 -18.69 -3.77
C ARG A 319 -10.75 -19.58 -4.49
N VAL A 320 -10.31 -20.61 -5.21
CA VAL A 320 -11.22 -21.61 -5.78
C VAL A 320 -11.88 -22.42 -4.67
N ASP A 321 -11.12 -22.88 -3.69
CA ASP A 321 -11.62 -23.67 -2.57
C ASP A 321 -12.62 -22.89 -1.71
N PHE A 322 -12.36 -21.60 -1.46
CA PHE A 322 -13.33 -20.69 -0.84
C PHE A 322 -14.62 -20.59 -1.66
N GLY A 323 -14.52 -20.57 -3.00
CA GLY A 323 -15.68 -20.56 -3.89
C GLY A 323 -16.57 -21.78 -3.72
N LEU A 324 -15.96 -22.96 -3.59
CA LEU A 324 -16.65 -24.22 -3.32
C LEU A 324 -17.30 -24.22 -1.93
N SER A 325 -16.53 -23.89 -0.88
CA SER A 325 -17.06 -23.87 0.50
C SER A 325 -18.17 -22.84 0.72
N SER A 326 -18.13 -21.70 -0.01
CA SER A 326 -19.16 -20.66 0.10
C SER A 326 -20.36 -20.87 -0.83
N GLY A 327 -20.39 -21.97 -1.60
CA GLY A 327 -21.47 -22.25 -2.56
C GLY A 327 -21.55 -21.25 -3.73
N LYS A 328 -20.50 -20.45 -3.93
CA LYS A 328 -20.37 -19.56 -5.10
C LYS A 328 -20.01 -20.34 -6.35
N ILE A 329 -19.28 -21.43 -6.16
CA ILE A 329 -19.06 -22.49 -7.15
C ILE A 329 -19.86 -23.69 -6.68
N ASP A 330 -20.73 -24.22 -7.53
CA ASP A 330 -21.53 -25.41 -7.22
C ASP A 330 -20.64 -26.67 -7.34
N PRO A 331 -20.37 -27.40 -6.24
CA PRO A 331 -19.51 -28.58 -6.28
C PRO A 331 -20.10 -29.75 -7.06
N THR A 332 -21.40 -29.73 -7.39
CA THR A 332 -22.05 -30.78 -8.20
C THR A 332 -21.67 -30.71 -9.68
N LEU A 333 -21.10 -29.59 -10.13
CA LEU A 333 -20.55 -29.42 -11.48
C LEU A 333 -19.27 -30.24 -11.63
N ALA A 334 -19.36 -31.45 -12.17
CA ALA A 334 -18.23 -32.37 -12.24
C ALA A 334 -16.98 -31.73 -12.89
N GLY A 335 -15.83 -31.81 -12.20
CA GLY A 335 -14.55 -31.24 -12.65
C GLY A 335 -14.44 -29.72 -12.55
N ILE A 336 -15.42 -29.01 -11.97
CA ILE A 336 -15.43 -27.54 -11.92
C ILE A 336 -14.22 -26.96 -11.18
N ARG A 337 -13.69 -27.65 -10.17
CA ARG A 337 -12.49 -27.18 -9.47
C ARG A 337 -11.30 -27.10 -10.41
N GLU A 338 -11.04 -28.17 -11.16
CA GLU A 338 -9.94 -28.23 -12.12
C GLU A 338 -10.11 -27.16 -13.21
N ASP A 339 -11.31 -27.05 -13.79
CA ASP A 339 -11.59 -26.08 -14.85
C ASP A 339 -11.46 -24.64 -14.32
N ALA A 340 -11.85 -24.36 -13.08
CA ALA A 340 -11.64 -23.07 -12.43
C ALA A 340 -10.14 -22.73 -12.30
N LEU A 341 -9.30 -23.69 -11.90
CA LEU A 341 -7.85 -23.49 -11.83
C LEU A 341 -7.25 -23.21 -13.21
N VAL A 342 -7.70 -23.92 -14.25
CA VAL A 342 -7.25 -23.72 -15.63
C VAL A 342 -7.59 -22.31 -16.13
N VAL A 343 -8.84 -21.90 -15.96
CA VAL A 343 -9.33 -20.59 -16.40
C VAL A 343 -8.61 -19.45 -15.67
N LEU A 344 -8.40 -19.57 -14.35
CA LEU A 344 -7.71 -18.55 -13.57
C LEU A 344 -6.20 -18.45 -13.84
N ARG A 345 -5.56 -19.53 -14.33
CA ARG A 345 -4.15 -19.54 -14.73
C ARG A 345 -3.91 -19.04 -16.15
N GLN A 346 -4.96 -18.96 -16.97
CA GLN A 346 -4.81 -18.52 -18.35
C GLN A 346 -4.25 -17.08 -18.39
N PRO A 347 -3.23 -16.82 -19.23
CA PRO A 347 -2.75 -15.46 -19.42
C PRO A 347 -3.75 -14.66 -20.26
N TYR A 348 -4.35 -13.63 -19.66
CA TYR A 348 -5.10 -12.61 -20.39
C TYR A 348 -4.23 -11.37 -20.59
N ALA A 349 -4.27 -10.80 -21.79
CA ALA A 349 -3.53 -9.60 -22.16
C ALA A 349 -3.98 -8.36 -21.37
N SER A 350 -5.25 -8.30 -20.97
CA SER A 350 -5.82 -7.20 -20.19
C SER A 350 -6.96 -7.67 -19.29
N ARG A 351 -7.30 -6.84 -18.30
CA ARG A 351 -8.49 -7.04 -17.45
C ARG A 351 -9.79 -6.99 -18.26
N GLN A 352 -9.81 -6.23 -19.36
CA GLN A 352 -10.97 -6.18 -20.26
C GLN A 352 -11.14 -7.50 -21.01
N GLN A 353 -10.05 -8.08 -21.53
CA GLN A 353 -10.10 -9.39 -22.17
C GLN A 353 -10.57 -10.48 -21.20
N ALA A 354 -10.12 -10.44 -19.93
CA ALA A 354 -10.62 -11.36 -18.91
C ALA A 354 -12.14 -11.24 -18.72
N ARG A 355 -12.71 -10.02 -18.69
CA ARG A 355 -14.16 -9.81 -18.61
C ARG A 355 -14.92 -10.43 -19.78
N GLU A 356 -14.35 -10.35 -20.98
CA GLU A 356 -14.99 -10.85 -22.20
C GLU A 356 -14.89 -12.37 -22.38
N ARG A 357 -13.82 -13.00 -21.86
CA ARG A 357 -13.47 -14.39 -22.20
C ARG A 357 -13.54 -15.39 -21.04
N LEU A 358 -13.40 -14.95 -19.79
CA LEU A 358 -13.21 -15.87 -18.67
C LEU A 358 -14.43 -16.78 -18.45
N VAL A 359 -15.63 -16.20 -18.45
CA VAL A 359 -16.88 -16.94 -18.24
C VAL A 359 -17.17 -17.88 -19.41
N SER A 360 -16.96 -17.43 -20.66
CA SER A 360 -17.16 -18.28 -21.83
C SER A 360 -16.16 -19.43 -21.88
N HIS A 361 -14.90 -19.19 -21.51
CA HIS A 361 -13.87 -20.22 -21.47
C HIS A 361 -14.20 -21.31 -20.43
N LEU A 362 -14.74 -20.93 -19.26
CA LEU A 362 -15.24 -21.91 -18.29
C LEU A 362 -16.34 -22.79 -18.89
N ALA A 363 -17.29 -22.19 -19.60
CA ALA A 363 -18.36 -22.93 -20.27
C ALA A 363 -17.80 -23.84 -21.38
N GLU A 364 -16.82 -23.38 -22.16
CA GLU A 364 -16.16 -24.17 -23.21
C GLU A 364 -15.45 -25.41 -22.62
N LEU A 365 -14.78 -25.29 -21.48
CA LEU A 365 -14.17 -26.43 -20.79
C LEU A 365 -15.23 -27.44 -20.33
N GLN A 366 -16.36 -26.96 -19.82
CA GLN A 366 -17.45 -27.82 -19.38
C GLN A 366 -18.20 -28.49 -20.55
N VAL A 367 -18.35 -27.80 -21.70
CA VAL A 367 -18.81 -28.42 -22.95
C VAL A 367 -17.85 -29.53 -23.39
N LYS A 368 -16.54 -29.27 -23.33
CA LYS A 368 -15.53 -30.28 -23.70
C LYS A 368 -15.57 -31.50 -22.78
N ARG A 369 -15.90 -31.30 -21.50
CA ARG A 369 -15.95 -32.36 -20.48
C ARG A 369 -17.23 -33.18 -20.52
N HIS A 370 -18.39 -32.53 -20.70
CA HIS A 370 -19.72 -33.14 -20.50
C HIS A 370 -20.66 -33.06 -21.70
N GLY A 371 -20.24 -32.38 -22.78
CA GLY A 371 -21.07 -32.11 -23.94
C GLY A 371 -21.98 -30.87 -23.79
N ALA A 372 -22.44 -30.35 -24.93
CA ALA A 372 -23.21 -29.12 -25.00
C ALA A 372 -24.62 -29.21 -24.39
N GLU A 373 -25.23 -30.40 -24.36
CA GLU A 373 -26.55 -30.57 -23.75
C GLU A 373 -26.49 -30.45 -22.23
N GLN A 374 -25.59 -31.19 -21.57
CA GLN A 374 -25.42 -31.14 -20.12
C GLN A 374 -25.02 -29.73 -19.65
N THR A 375 -24.10 -29.09 -20.39
CA THR A 375 -23.66 -27.72 -20.08
C THR A 375 -24.82 -26.73 -20.14
N ARG A 376 -25.72 -26.84 -21.14
CA ARG A 376 -26.93 -25.99 -21.22
C ARG A 376 -27.86 -26.19 -20.02
N ARG A 377 -28.01 -27.42 -19.53
CA ARG A 377 -28.80 -27.70 -18.32
C ARG A 377 -28.21 -27.06 -17.07
N GLN A 378 -26.89 -26.86 -17.04
CA GLN A 378 -26.14 -26.30 -15.90
C GLN A 378 -25.73 -24.83 -16.11
N GLU A 379 -26.26 -24.16 -17.13
CA GLU A 379 -25.83 -22.82 -17.55
C GLU A 379 -25.89 -21.79 -16.41
N ALA A 380 -26.96 -21.78 -15.63
CA ALA A 380 -27.11 -20.84 -14.51
C ALA A 380 -26.02 -21.05 -13.42
N ALA A 381 -25.70 -22.30 -13.10
CA ALA A 381 -24.67 -22.63 -12.12
C ALA A 381 -23.27 -22.29 -12.63
N LEU A 382 -23.01 -22.54 -13.92
CA LEU A 382 -21.76 -22.18 -14.58
C LEU A 382 -21.56 -20.66 -14.68
N HIS A 383 -22.63 -19.92 -15.00
CA HIS A 383 -22.57 -18.46 -15.03
C HIS A 383 -22.29 -17.88 -13.64
N LYS A 384 -22.92 -18.42 -12.58
CA LYS A 384 -22.63 -18.03 -11.19
C LYS A 384 -21.18 -18.31 -10.81
N ALA A 385 -20.66 -19.50 -11.14
CA ALA A 385 -19.26 -19.86 -10.90
C ALA A 385 -18.30 -18.95 -11.69
N GLY A 386 -18.56 -18.74 -12.98
CA GLY A 386 -17.77 -17.87 -13.84
C GLY A 386 -17.73 -16.41 -13.37
N ALA A 387 -18.86 -15.86 -12.93
CA ALA A 387 -18.92 -14.51 -12.37
C ALA A 387 -18.07 -14.38 -11.09
N TYR A 388 -18.08 -15.40 -10.23
CA TYR A 388 -17.21 -15.46 -9.04
C TYR A 388 -15.72 -15.54 -9.42
N LEU A 389 -15.37 -16.40 -10.37
CA LEU A 389 -13.98 -16.53 -10.83
C LEU A 389 -13.47 -15.26 -11.49
N LEU A 390 -14.33 -14.57 -12.25
CA LEU A 390 -14.01 -13.26 -12.82
C LEU A 390 -13.77 -12.20 -11.74
N ASP A 391 -14.63 -12.11 -10.73
CA ASP A 391 -14.43 -11.23 -9.57
C ASP A 391 -13.11 -11.55 -8.84
N ALA A 392 -12.83 -12.83 -8.60
CA ALA A 392 -11.57 -13.28 -8.02
C ALA A 392 -10.35 -12.85 -8.86
N TYR A 393 -10.40 -13.07 -10.18
CA TYR A 393 -9.34 -12.65 -11.10
C TYR A 393 -9.12 -11.13 -11.07
N LEU A 394 -10.19 -10.35 -11.15
CA LEU A 394 -10.13 -8.89 -11.17
C LEU A 394 -9.69 -8.28 -9.82
N ARG A 395 -9.71 -9.04 -8.72
CA ARG A 395 -9.17 -8.58 -7.44
C ARG A 395 -7.71 -8.99 -7.19
N ASN A 396 -7.13 -9.82 -8.05
CA ASN A 396 -5.80 -10.38 -7.83
C ASN A 396 -4.83 -10.16 -9.00
N VAL A 397 -5.32 -9.93 -10.21
CA VAL A 397 -4.49 -9.92 -11.43
C VAL A 397 -4.58 -8.58 -12.16
N TRP A 398 -3.41 -7.98 -12.39
CA TRP A 398 -3.22 -6.75 -13.17
C TRP A 398 -2.10 -6.95 -14.19
N PRO A 399 -2.42 -7.36 -15.43
CA PRO A 399 -1.43 -7.60 -16.48
C PRO A 399 -0.52 -6.39 -16.76
N GLU A 400 -1.09 -5.16 -16.76
CA GLU A 400 -0.32 -3.93 -16.97
C GLU A 400 0.74 -3.67 -15.89
N MET A 401 0.49 -4.14 -14.66
CA MET A 401 1.42 -4.04 -13.53
C MET A 401 2.23 -5.33 -13.33
N LYS A 402 2.09 -6.32 -14.22
CA LYS A 402 2.70 -7.65 -14.09
C LYS A 402 2.41 -8.30 -12.72
N VAL A 403 1.23 -8.05 -12.18
CA VAL A 403 0.74 -8.69 -10.95
C VAL A 403 -0.18 -9.85 -11.34
N SER A 404 0.13 -11.04 -10.85
CA SER A 404 -0.61 -12.28 -11.04
C SER A 404 -0.63 -13.09 -9.74
N TRP A 405 -1.25 -14.26 -9.78
CA TRP A 405 -1.25 -15.22 -8.68
C TRP A 405 0.19 -15.57 -8.26
N GLY A 406 0.49 -15.43 -6.97
CA GLY A 406 1.82 -15.71 -6.43
C GLY A 406 2.88 -14.64 -6.70
N THR A 407 2.55 -13.50 -7.33
CA THR A 407 3.50 -12.39 -7.50
C THR A 407 4.04 -11.86 -6.17
N TYR A 408 3.17 -11.78 -5.15
CA TYR A 408 3.54 -11.39 -3.80
C TYR A 408 3.26 -12.54 -2.85
N ARG A 409 4.31 -13.07 -2.22
CA ARG A 409 4.23 -14.19 -1.28
C ARG A 409 4.28 -13.70 0.16
N GLU A 410 3.63 -14.44 1.05
CA GLU A 410 3.53 -14.13 2.46
C GLU A 410 4.72 -14.73 3.24
N HIS A 411 5.16 -14.07 4.30
CA HIS A 411 6.08 -14.67 5.28
C HIS A 411 5.35 -15.41 6.40
N LEU A 412 4.02 -15.46 6.37
CA LEU A 412 3.22 -16.16 7.36
C LEU A 412 3.15 -17.67 7.06
N GLY A 413 3.72 -18.48 7.96
CA GLY A 413 3.79 -19.92 7.82
C GLY A 413 4.97 -20.36 6.95
N HIS A 414 4.86 -21.55 6.36
CA HIS A 414 5.95 -22.18 5.60
C HIS A 414 5.48 -22.78 4.25
N ARG A 415 4.32 -22.35 3.73
CA ARG A 415 3.78 -22.87 2.44
C ARG A 415 4.64 -22.53 1.22
N ASP A 416 5.47 -21.49 1.30
CA ASP A 416 6.33 -21.00 0.23
C ASP A 416 7.83 -21.11 0.61
N GLU A 417 8.17 -22.03 1.52
CA GLU A 417 9.53 -22.23 2.04
C GLU A 417 10.55 -22.53 0.93
N ALA A 418 10.14 -23.30 -0.09
CA ALA A 418 10.99 -23.66 -1.22
C ALA A 418 11.48 -22.45 -2.02
N GLU A 419 10.85 -21.28 -1.84
CA GLU A 419 11.20 -20.02 -2.48
C GLU A 419 11.82 -19.02 -1.49
N GLY A 420 12.13 -19.45 -0.28
CA GLY A 420 12.72 -18.66 0.81
C GLY A 420 11.71 -17.80 1.58
N TYR A 421 10.40 -18.05 1.45
CA TYR A 421 9.37 -17.32 2.16
C TYR A 421 8.88 -18.10 3.38
N GLY A 422 8.68 -17.40 4.50
CA GLY A 422 8.21 -18.01 5.74
C GLY A 422 9.23 -18.03 6.85
N CYS A 423 8.86 -18.61 7.99
CA CYS A 423 9.68 -18.70 9.20
C CYS A 423 10.98 -19.50 8.99
N PHE A 424 10.97 -20.47 8.07
CA PHE A 424 12.09 -21.36 7.77
C PHE A 424 13.27 -20.68 7.06
N ARG A 425 13.17 -19.37 6.77
CA ARG A 425 14.33 -18.56 6.38
C ARG A 425 15.39 -18.44 7.48
N CYS A 426 15.00 -18.66 8.74
CA CYS A 426 15.89 -18.69 9.90
C CYS A 426 15.77 -20.01 10.67
N HIS A 427 14.60 -20.65 10.65
CA HIS A 427 14.33 -21.92 11.32
C HIS A 427 14.60 -23.09 10.37
N ASP A 428 15.88 -23.40 10.15
CA ASP A 428 16.36 -24.34 9.13
C ASP A 428 17.29 -25.43 9.68
N GLU A 429 17.59 -25.42 10.98
CA GLU A 429 18.63 -26.25 11.60
C GLU A 429 20.06 -26.02 11.05
N GLU A 430 20.27 -25.04 10.16
CA GLU A 430 21.57 -24.71 9.56
C GLU A 430 22.23 -23.51 10.27
N HIS A 431 21.44 -22.60 10.80
CA HIS A 431 21.92 -21.50 11.64
C HIS A 431 22.32 -22.01 13.03
N ARG A 432 23.63 -21.99 13.35
CA ARG A 432 24.18 -22.59 14.57
C ARG A 432 25.08 -21.62 15.35
N THR A 433 25.02 -21.72 16.67
CA THR A 433 26.01 -21.07 17.54
C THR A 433 27.34 -21.83 17.51
N VAL A 434 28.42 -21.19 17.99
CA VAL A 434 29.72 -21.85 18.22
C VAL A 434 29.65 -23.07 19.15
N THR A 435 28.61 -23.18 19.98
CA THR A 435 28.37 -24.31 20.88
C THR A 435 27.52 -25.41 20.26
N GLY A 436 27.12 -25.28 18.99
CA GLY A 436 26.32 -26.27 18.25
C GLY A 436 24.80 -26.14 18.39
N LYS A 437 24.30 -25.22 19.24
CA LYS A 437 22.86 -24.91 19.34
C LYS A 437 22.34 -24.35 18.01
N THR A 438 21.26 -24.94 17.48
CA THR A 438 20.60 -24.53 16.23
C THR A 438 19.39 -23.62 16.46
N ILE A 439 18.97 -22.90 15.42
CA ILE A 439 17.61 -22.38 15.32
C ILE A 439 16.72 -23.50 14.78
N SER A 440 15.88 -24.06 15.66
CA SER A 440 15.18 -25.29 15.34
C SER A 440 14.01 -25.13 14.38
N GLN A 441 13.79 -26.13 13.52
CA GLN A 441 12.66 -26.27 12.60
C GLN A 441 11.52 -27.14 13.18
N ASP A 442 11.56 -27.47 14.48
CA ASP A 442 10.50 -28.26 15.12
C ASP A 442 9.13 -27.58 15.01
N CYS A 443 8.17 -28.29 14.40
CA CYS A 443 6.79 -27.84 14.21
C CYS A 443 6.12 -27.44 15.53
N ALA A 444 6.43 -28.14 16.64
CA ALA A 444 5.83 -27.92 17.96
C ALA A 444 6.17 -26.54 18.55
N LEU A 445 7.17 -25.83 18.01
CA LEU A 445 7.48 -24.44 18.37
C LEU A 445 6.41 -23.45 17.88
N CYS A 446 5.73 -23.80 16.79
CA CYS A 446 4.84 -22.89 16.08
C CYS A 446 3.37 -23.28 16.24
N HIS A 447 3.06 -24.57 16.18
CA HIS A 447 1.70 -25.05 16.31
C HIS A 447 1.62 -26.47 16.85
N ASP A 448 0.49 -26.79 17.46
CA ASP A 448 0.13 -28.18 17.76
C ASP A 448 -0.83 -28.71 16.69
N GLU A 449 -0.76 -30.02 16.46
CA GLU A 449 -1.88 -30.76 15.88
C GLU A 449 -3.04 -30.79 16.90
N PRO A 450 -4.30 -30.73 16.46
CA PRO A 450 -5.47 -30.66 17.34
C PRO A 450 -5.63 -31.85 18.29
#